data_AF-A0A1U7X7K9-F1
#
_entry.id   AF-A0A1U7X7K9-F1
#
_cell.length_a   1.000
_cell.length_b   1.000
_cell.length_c   1.000
_cell.angle_alpha   90.00
_cell.angle_beta   90.00
_cell.angle_gamma   90.00
#
_symmetry.space_group_name_H-M   'P 1'
#
loop_
_entity.id
_entity.type
_entity.pdbx_description
1 polymer ?
#
loop_
_entity_poly.entity_id
_entity_poly.type
_entity_poly.pdbx_seq_one_letter_code
_entity_poly.pdbx_strand_id
1 'polypeptide(L)'
;MSLVCGNDRARGDCAKSLDDIGLDCSSEKGNDNDIEEPSKEKNVQDVVSETSQVKASRKRSRFSDVQDVVGDISTKLGEVAATISKIDDSQLDVTRLYEEIMATEGYEEEFLFEAFDYLVQSDMLAKAFMAKNQNLRKVWLERFKRQH
;
A
#
# COMPACT_ATOMS: atom_id res chain seq x y z
N MET A 1 -52.41 -2.79 -54.10
CA MET A 1 -51.87 -2.29 -52.81
C MET A 1 -50.38 -2.60 -52.81
N SER A 2 -49.53 -1.58 -52.93
CA SER A 2 -48.07 -1.74 -52.93
C SER A 2 -47.53 -1.45 -51.53
N LEU A 3 -46.79 -2.39 -50.96
CA LEU A 3 -46.10 -2.23 -49.67
C LEU A 3 -44.79 -1.48 -49.93
N VAL A 4 -44.76 -0.21 -49.56
CA VAL A 4 -43.53 0.60 -49.52
C VAL A 4 -42.81 0.29 -48.20
N CYS A 5 -41.67 -0.38 -48.27
CA CYS A 5 -40.75 -0.53 -47.14
C CYS A 5 -39.77 0.65 -47.14
N GLY A 6 -39.73 1.41 -46.04
CA GLY A 6 -38.72 2.45 -45.81
C GLY A 6 -37.44 1.85 -45.24
N ASN A 7 -36.31 2.11 -45.89
CA ASN A 7 -34.99 1.76 -45.38
C ASN A 7 -34.50 2.85 -44.41
N ASP A 8 -34.57 2.58 -43.10
CA ASP A 8 -33.91 3.42 -42.10
C ASP A 8 -32.41 3.08 -42.03
N ARG A 9 -31.57 4.11 -42.15
CA ARG A 9 -30.11 3.99 -42.09
C ARG A 9 -29.59 4.98 -41.06
N ALA A 10 -29.68 4.61 -39.79
CA ALA A 10 -29.06 5.34 -38.70
C ALA A 10 -27.52 5.27 -38.83
N ARG A 11 -26.89 6.33 -39.35
CA ARG A 11 -25.43 6.50 -39.35
C ARG A 11 -25.05 7.31 -38.10
N GLY A 12 -24.86 6.63 -36.98
CA GLY A 12 -24.30 7.21 -35.77
C GLY A 12 -22.80 7.43 -35.95
N ASP A 13 -22.41 8.68 -36.20
CA ASP A 13 -21.03 9.13 -36.12
C ASP A 13 -20.80 9.73 -34.74
N CYS A 14 -19.89 9.14 -33.96
CA CYS A 14 -19.43 9.73 -32.71
C CYS A 14 -17.91 9.77 -32.70
N ALA A 15 -17.37 10.83 -33.30
CA ALA A 15 -16.00 11.25 -33.10
C ALA A 15 -15.84 11.78 -31.66
N LYS A 16 -15.23 10.99 -30.77
CA LYS A 16 -14.74 11.47 -29.48
C LYS A 16 -13.27 11.88 -29.67
N SER A 17 -13.04 13.19 -29.82
CA SER A 17 -11.72 13.79 -29.63
C SER A 17 -11.35 13.68 -28.15
N LEU A 18 -10.13 13.19 -27.86
CA LEU A 18 -9.48 13.38 -26.56
C LEU A 18 -8.33 14.34 -26.80
N ASP A 19 -8.63 15.62 -26.65
CA ASP A 19 -7.61 16.65 -26.58
C ASP A 19 -6.86 16.51 -25.24
N ASP A 20 -5.58 16.20 -25.39
CA ASP A 20 -4.42 16.74 -24.67
C ASP A 20 -4.47 16.83 -23.13
N ILE A 21 -3.81 15.86 -22.48
CA ILE A 21 -3.12 16.12 -21.20
C ILE A 21 -1.67 15.66 -21.40
N GLY A 22 -0.84 16.57 -21.91
CA GLY A 22 0.60 16.41 -21.94
C GLY A 22 1.17 16.29 -20.52
N LEU A 23 1.82 15.16 -20.25
CA LEU A 23 2.73 15.02 -19.11
C LEU A 23 4.08 14.57 -19.67
N ASP A 24 4.99 15.54 -19.79
CA ASP A 24 6.37 15.36 -20.24
C ASP A 24 7.11 14.41 -19.29
N CYS A 25 7.38 13.20 -19.76
CA CYS A 25 8.40 12.35 -19.18
C CYS A 25 9.59 12.34 -20.13
N SER A 26 10.51 13.27 -19.89
CA SER A 26 11.86 13.25 -20.43
C SER A 26 12.54 11.94 -20.05
N SER A 27 12.57 10.98 -20.96
CA SER A 27 13.43 9.81 -20.83
C SER A 27 14.54 9.91 -21.87
N GLU A 28 15.73 10.15 -21.34
CA GLU A 28 17.00 10.26 -22.02
C GLU A 28 17.33 9.00 -22.83
N LYS A 29 18.09 9.22 -23.90
CA LYS A 29 18.46 8.27 -24.96
C LYS A 29 19.74 7.51 -24.58
N GLY A 30 19.81 6.23 -24.92
CA GLY A 30 21.04 5.45 -25.02
C GLY A 30 20.72 3.94 -25.00
N ASN A 31 21.28 3.06 -25.84
CA ASN A 31 22.39 3.17 -26.76
C ASN A 31 22.18 2.10 -27.85
N ASP A 32 22.53 2.47 -29.06
CA ASP A 32 22.75 1.63 -30.23
C ASP A 32 23.88 0.62 -29.97
N ASN A 33 23.89 -0.49 -30.72
CA ASN A 33 25.10 -1.22 -31.14
C ASN A 33 24.69 -2.41 -32.03
N ASP A 34 24.80 -2.14 -33.32
CA ASP A 34 24.89 -3.08 -34.44
C ASP A 34 25.82 -4.28 -34.16
N ILE A 35 25.42 -5.46 -34.65
CA ILE A 35 26.36 -6.54 -34.97
C ILE A 35 26.10 -6.98 -36.41
N GLU A 36 26.95 -6.47 -37.30
CA GLU A 36 27.18 -6.97 -38.66
C GLU A 36 28.36 -7.95 -38.63
N GLU A 37 28.18 -9.19 -39.10
CA GLU A 37 28.92 -9.75 -40.26
C GLU A 37 28.66 -11.26 -40.48
N PRO A 38 28.84 -11.77 -41.72
CA PRO A 38 28.17 -12.95 -42.25
C PRO A 38 29.09 -14.15 -42.54
N SER A 39 28.52 -15.34 -42.74
CA SER A 39 29.10 -16.35 -43.67
C SER A 39 28.11 -17.44 -44.11
N LYS A 40 27.81 -17.43 -45.43
CA LYS A 40 27.68 -18.50 -46.45
C LYS A 40 27.57 -19.97 -45.94
N GLU A 41 26.75 -20.90 -46.47
CA GLU A 41 26.33 -21.15 -47.86
C GLU A 41 25.29 -22.32 -47.92
N LYS A 42 24.38 -22.31 -48.93
CA LYS A 42 23.72 -23.47 -49.63
C LYS A 42 22.64 -24.30 -48.87
N ASN A 43 21.49 -24.74 -49.42
CA ASN A 43 20.98 -24.92 -50.79
C ASN A 43 19.46 -25.29 -50.79
N VAL A 44 18.79 -25.14 -51.96
CA VAL A 44 17.52 -25.75 -52.48
C VAL A 44 16.19 -25.24 -51.88
N GLN A 45 15.46 -24.28 -52.50
CA GLN A 45 14.55 -24.39 -53.66
C GLN A 45 13.23 -25.13 -53.35
N ASP A 46 12.11 -24.40 -53.16
CA ASP A 46 10.85 -24.71 -53.86
C ASP A 46 9.80 -23.57 -53.78
N VAL A 47 8.85 -23.65 -54.69
CA VAL A 47 7.93 -22.69 -55.30
C VAL A 47 6.69 -22.31 -54.47
N VAL A 48 6.36 -21.01 -54.49
CA VAL A 48 5.02 -20.36 -54.48
C VAL A 48 3.95 -20.85 -53.48
N SER A 49 3.46 -19.95 -52.62
CA SER A 49 2.02 -19.57 -52.60
C SER A 49 1.66 -18.58 -51.48
N GLU A 50 0.94 -17.55 -51.92
CA GLU A 50 -0.18 -16.88 -51.27
C GLU A 50 0.00 -16.14 -49.93
N THR A 51 -0.12 -14.82 -50.08
CA THR A 51 -0.43 -13.87 -49.03
C THR A 51 -1.73 -14.25 -48.31
N SER A 52 -1.64 -14.74 -47.08
CA SER A 52 -2.76 -14.70 -46.15
C SER A 52 -2.35 -13.88 -44.92
N GLN A 53 -2.71 -12.60 -44.94
CA GLN A 53 -2.77 -11.80 -43.73
C GLN A 53 -3.88 -12.37 -42.85
N VAL A 54 -3.53 -13.37 -42.04
CA VAL A 54 -4.37 -13.80 -40.93
C VAL A 54 -4.40 -12.64 -39.95
N LYS A 55 -5.49 -11.86 -40.00
CA LYS A 55 -5.82 -10.88 -38.96
C LYS A 55 -5.95 -11.65 -37.65
N ALA A 56 -4.87 -11.70 -36.88
CA ALA A 56 -4.90 -12.15 -35.50
C ALA A 56 -5.80 -11.18 -34.73
N SER A 57 -7.05 -11.61 -34.48
CA SER A 57 -7.95 -10.91 -33.58
C SER A 57 -7.29 -10.85 -32.21
N ARG A 58 -6.74 -9.69 -31.86
CA ARG A 58 -6.12 -9.44 -30.55
C ARG A 58 -7.23 -9.56 -29.50
N LYS A 59 -7.34 -10.74 -28.86
CA LYS A 59 -8.17 -10.93 -27.67
C LYS A 59 -7.70 -9.92 -26.64
N ARG A 60 -8.48 -8.85 -26.41
CA ARG A 60 -8.23 -7.92 -25.32
C ARG A 60 -8.46 -8.69 -24.02
N SER A 61 -7.36 -9.07 -23.37
CA SER A 61 -7.35 -9.76 -22.08
C SER A 61 -8.04 -8.87 -21.04
N ARG A 62 -9.34 -9.07 -20.82
CA ARG A 62 -10.07 -8.43 -19.71
C ARG A 62 -9.77 -9.06 -18.35
N PHE A 63 -8.99 -10.15 -18.33
CA PHE A 63 -8.62 -10.88 -17.12
C PHE A 63 -7.43 -10.24 -16.40
N SER A 64 -6.58 -9.49 -17.11
CA SER A 64 -5.44 -8.76 -16.55
C SER A 64 -5.91 -7.71 -15.56
N ASP A 65 -6.81 -6.82 -15.98
CA ASP A 65 -7.21 -5.65 -15.21
C ASP A 65 -7.98 -6.00 -13.93
N VAL A 66 -8.79 -7.06 -13.93
CA VAL A 66 -9.54 -7.47 -12.72
C VAL A 66 -8.63 -8.15 -11.71
N GLN A 67 -7.67 -8.96 -12.16
CA GLN A 67 -6.74 -9.63 -11.25
C GLN A 67 -5.75 -8.63 -10.62
N ASP A 68 -5.36 -7.62 -11.38
CA ASP A 68 -4.56 -6.47 -10.92
C ASP A 68 -5.29 -5.73 -9.79
N VAL A 69 -6.57 -5.35 -10.01
CA VAL A 69 -7.41 -4.71 -8.99
C VAL A 69 -7.58 -5.58 -7.72
N VAL A 70 -7.76 -6.89 -7.86
CA VAL A 70 -7.86 -7.80 -6.70
C VAL A 70 -6.52 -7.87 -5.95
N GLY A 71 -5.39 -7.88 -6.67
CA GLY A 71 -4.05 -7.82 -6.10
C GLY A 71 -3.81 -6.53 -5.32
N ASP A 72 -4.22 -5.39 -5.87
CA ASP A 72 -4.13 -4.08 -5.22
C ASP A 72 -4.97 -4.04 -3.94
N ILE A 73 -6.23 -4.50 -3.99
CA ILE A 73 -7.10 -4.57 -2.82
C ILE A 73 -6.49 -5.47 -1.74
N SER A 74 -5.98 -6.65 -2.13
CA SER A 74 -5.33 -7.57 -1.21
C SER A 74 -4.10 -6.93 -0.55
N THR A 75 -3.30 -6.19 -1.32
CA THR A 75 -2.12 -5.50 -0.82
C THR A 75 -2.50 -4.41 0.18
N LYS A 76 -3.48 -3.57 -0.16
CA LYS A 76 -3.98 -2.51 0.74
C LYS A 76 -4.62 -3.06 2.01
N LEU A 77 -5.36 -4.15 1.92
CA LEU A 77 -5.90 -4.82 3.11
C LEU A 77 -4.77 -5.38 3.99
N GLY A 78 -3.72 -5.93 3.39
CA GLY A 78 -2.51 -6.36 4.10
C GLY A 78 -1.81 -5.22 4.84
N GLU A 79 -1.67 -4.03 4.21
CA GLU A 79 -1.12 -2.83 4.86
C GLU A 79 -1.96 -2.39 6.07
N VAL A 80 -3.29 -2.40 5.94
CA VAL A 80 -4.22 -2.07 7.04
C VAL A 80 -4.09 -3.09 8.17
N ALA A 81 -4.10 -4.39 7.87
CA ALA A 81 -3.93 -5.44 8.86
C ALA A 81 -2.60 -5.30 9.62
N ALA A 82 -1.50 -5.07 8.91
CA ALA A 82 -0.19 -4.84 9.52
C ALA A 82 -0.17 -3.59 10.42
N THR A 83 -0.91 -2.55 10.07
CA THR A 83 -1.03 -1.33 10.88
C THR A 83 -1.82 -1.60 12.16
N ILE A 84 -2.90 -2.37 12.08
CA ILE A 84 -3.70 -2.78 13.24
C ILE A 84 -2.87 -3.64 14.20
N SER A 85 -2.10 -4.60 13.69
CA SER A 85 -1.23 -5.43 14.54
C SER A 85 -0.21 -4.59 15.31
N LYS A 86 0.37 -3.55 14.69
CA LYS A 86 1.32 -2.64 15.37
C LYS A 86 0.67 -1.77 16.46
N ILE A 87 -0.64 -1.51 16.36
CA ILE A 87 -1.38 -0.79 17.41
C ILE A 87 -1.48 -1.68 18.65
N ASP A 88 -1.66 -2.98 18.47
CA ASP A 88 -1.74 -3.96 19.57
C ASP A 88 -0.41 -4.06 20.34
N ASP A 89 0.72 -4.12 19.63
CA ASP A 89 2.07 -4.10 20.22
C ASP A 89 2.35 -2.80 20.99
N SER A 90 1.63 -1.73 20.68
CA SER A 90 1.79 -0.44 21.35
C SER A 90 0.98 -0.35 22.64
N GLN A 91 0.12 -1.32 22.99
CA GLN A 91 -0.68 -1.22 24.21
C GLN A 91 0.19 -1.16 25.47
N LEU A 92 -0.24 -0.39 26.47
CA LEU A 92 0.41 -0.33 27.77
C LEU A 92 0.30 -1.67 28.50
N ASP A 93 1.45 -2.22 28.87
CA ASP A 93 1.53 -3.34 29.81
C ASP A 93 1.27 -2.83 31.24
N VAL A 94 0.00 -2.88 31.64
CA VAL A 94 -0.48 -2.42 32.95
C VAL A 94 0.12 -3.24 34.09
N THR A 95 0.33 -4.55 33.89
CA THR A 95 0.93 -5.43 34.88
C THR A 95 2.37 -5.01 35.17
N ARG A 96 3.15 -4.77 34.11
CA ARG A 96 4.53 -4.29 34.26
C ARG A 96 4.60 -2.88 34.88
N LEU A 97 3.66 -2.00 34.54
CA LEU A 97 3.56 -0.69 35.18
C LEU A 97 3.34 -0.82 36.69
N TYR A 98 2.42 -1.69 37.11
CA TYR A 98 2.13 -1.95 38.51
C TYR A 98 3.37 -2.43 39.26
N GLU A 99 4.05 -3.46 38.74
CA GLU A 99 5.27 -4.01 39.33
C GLU A 99 6.36 -2.95 39.53
N GLU A 100 6.57 -2.09 38.53
CA GLU A 100 7.61 -1.07 38.56
C GLU A 100 7.30 0.09 39.50
N ILE A 101 6.02 0.42 39.69
CA ILE A 101 5.60 1.40 40.69
C ILE A 101 5.77 0.83 42.09
N MET A 102 5.29 -0.39 42.32
CA MET A 102 5.37 -1.06 43.63
C MET A 102 6.82 -1.40 44.04
N ALA A 103 7.73 -1.59 43.08
CA ALA A 103 9.15 -1.74 43.35
C ALA A 103 9.84 -0.44 43.84
N THR A 104 9.15 0.71 43.83
CA THR A 104 9.75 1.97 44.25
C THR A 104 9.78 2.09 45.78
N GLU A 105 10.95 1.86 46.36
CA GLU A 105 11.17 2.01 47.80
C GLU A 105 11.08 3.47 48.28
N GLY A 106 10.60 3.64 49.52
CA GLY A 106 10.55 4.93 50.23
C GLY A 106 9.20 5.63 50.19
N TYR A 107 8.17 4.99 49.64
CA TYR A 107 6.80 5.50 49.57
C TYR A 107 5.83 4.54 50.25
N GLU A 108 4.73 5.08 50.78
CA GLU A 108 3.62 4.29 51.29
C GLU A 108 2.89 3.59 50.14
N GLU A 109 2.48 2.34 50.34
CA GLU A 109 1.83 1.52 49.29
C GLU A 109 0.53 2.16 48.80
N GLU A 110 -0.26 2.77 49.70
CA GLU A 110 -1.49 3.51 49.37
C GLU A 110 -1.20 4.66 48.39
N PHE A 111 -0.14 5.43 48.64
CA PHE A 111 0.29 6.51 47.73
C PHE A 111 0.76 5.98 46.37
N LEU A 112 1.49 4.87 46.35
CA LEU A 112 1.92 4.23 45.11
C LEU A 112 0.72 3.73 44.29
N PHE A 113 -0.32 3.24 44.97
CA PHE A 113 -1.57 2.82 44.35
C PHE A 113 -2.31 4.01 43.71
N GLU A 114 -2.41 5.14 44.41
CA GLU A 114 -3.01 6.37 43.85
C GLU A 114 -2.23 6.88 42.62
N ALA A 115 -0.90 6.82 42.66
CA ALA A 115 -0.06 7.17 41.52
C ALA A 115 -0.28 6.23 40.33
N PHE A 116 -0.44 4.92 40.59
CA PHE A 116 -0.77 3.93 39.57
C PHE A 116 -2.16 4.21 38.95
N ASP A 117 -3.20 4.42 39.78
CA ASP A 117 -4.55 4.73 39.31
C ASP A 117 -4.57 6.01 38.46
N TYR A 118 -3.75 7.01 38.80
CA TYR A 118 -3.57 8.20 37.98
C TYR A 118 -2.89 7.90 36.63
N LEU A 119 -1.83 7.09 36.62
CA LEU A 119 -1.10 6.76 35.40
C LEU A 119 -1.94 5.92 34.43
N VAL A 120 -2.73 4.97 34.94
CA VAL A 120 -3.59 4.11 34.11
C VAL A 120 -4.69 4.90 33.40
N GLN A 121 -5.10 6.07 33.91
CA GLN A 121 -6.05 6.95 33.22
C GLN A 121 -5.52 7.49 31.88
N SER A 122 -4.19 7.52 31.68
CA SER A 122 -3.58 8.00 30.46
C SER A 122 -2.42 7.12 30.02
N ASP A 123 -2.68 6.32 28.99
CA ASP A 123 -1.72 5.44 28.32
C ASP A 123 -0.39 6.15 27.99
N MET A 124 -0.46 7.40 27.52
CA MET A 124 0.72 8.21 27.23
C MET A 124 1.51 8.60 28.50
N LEU A 125 0.84 8.94 29.60
CA LEU A 125 1.52 9.27 30.86
C LEU A 125 2.20 8.03 31.45
N ALA A 126 1.50 6.88 31.46
CA ALA A 126 2.05 5.61 31.88
C ALA A 126 3.26 5.20 31.05
N LYS A 127 3.20 5.29 29.72
CA LYS A 127 4.34 5.03 28.83
C LYS A 127 5.50 5.99 29.09
N ALA A 128 5.22 7.29 29.26
CA ALA A 128 6.23 8.28 29.57
C ALA A 128 6.88 8.07 30.95
N PHE A 129 6.14 7.51 31.92
CA PHE A 129 6.66 7.08 33.21
C PHE A 129 7.54 5.84 33.06
N MET A 130 7.09 4.83 32.31
CA MET A 130 7.83 3.59 32.08
C MET A 130 9.16 3.80 31.34
N ALA A 131 9.22 4.78 30.43
CA ALA A 131 10.44 5.17 29.73
C ALA A 131 11.49 5.83 30.64
N LYS A 132 11.12 6.28 31.85
CA LYS A 132 12.05 6.87 32.82
C LYS A 132 12.87 5.78 33.51
N ASN A 133 14.11 6.11 33.87
CA ASN A 133 14.87 5.31 34.83
C ASN A 133 14.34 5.49 36.26
N GLN A 134 14.80 4.65 37.18
CA GLN A 134 14.35 4.64 38.59
C GLN A 134 14.44 6.02 39.27
N ASN A 135 15.53 6.75 39.08
CA ASN A 135 15.71 8.08 39.70
C ASN A 135 14.67 9.08 39.20
N LEU A 136 14.41 9.09 37.89
CA LEU A 136 13.41 9.97 37.28
C LEU A 136 11.97 9.58 37.65
N ARG A 137 11.71 8.29 37.90
CA ARG A 137 10.42 7.83 38.43
C ARG A 137 10.20 8.35 39.85
N LYS A 138 11.20 8.29 40.72
CA LYS A 138 11.15 8.91 42.06
C LYS A 138 10.90 10.42 41.98
N VAL A 139 11.62 11.14 41.13
CA VAL A 139 11.39 12.59 40.92
C VAL A 139 9.96 12.87 40.43
N TRP A 140 9.42 12.00 39.58
CA TRP A 140 8.03 12.13 39.13
C TRP A 140 7.05 11.91 40.27
N LEU A 141 7.25 10.87 41.10
CA LEU A 141 6.42 10.60 42.30
C LEU A 141 6.48 11.75 43.30
N GLU A 142 7.66 12.34 43.54
CA GLU A 142 7.79 13.54 44.38
C GLU A 142 7.04 14.76 43.83
N ARG A 143 6.93 14.88 42.50
CA ARG A 143 6.13 15.94 41.89
C ARG A 143 4.64 15.65 42.01
N PHE A 144 4.24 14.40 41.80
CA PHE A 144 2.87 13.94 41.95
C PHE A 144 2.36 14.19 43.38
N LYS A 145 3.14 13.81 44.40
CA LYS A 145 2.86 14.07 45.83
C LYS A 145 2.74 15.55 46.22
N ARG A 146 3.26 16.47 45.41
CA ARG A 146 3.09 17.92 45.66
C ARG A 146 1.82 18.49 45.05
N GLN A 147 1.22 17.75 44.11
CA GLN A 147 0.02 18.17 43.38
C GLN A 147 -1.26 17.57 43.96
N HIS A 148 -1.12 16.49 44.74
CA HIS A 148 -2.16 15.77 45.44
C HIS A 148 -1.80 15.66 46.91
#